data_AF-A0A933MYV4-F1
#
_entry.id   AF-A0A933MYV4-F1
#
_cell.length_a   1.000
_cell.length_b   1.000
_cell.length_c   1.000
_cell.angle_alpha   90.00
_cell.angle_beta   90.00
_cell.angle_gamma   90.00
#
_symmetry.space_group_name_H-M   'P 1'
#
loop_
_entity.id
_entity.type
_entity.pdbx_description
1 polymer ?
#
loop_
_entity_poly.entity_id
_entity_poly.type
_entity_poly.pdbx_seq_one_letter_code
_entity_poly.pdbx_strand_id
1 'polypeptide(L)'
;MAIINPDLCNGCKVCLMYCPLGVIRMDGEKAVIDQENCVECYVCSRNRVCAKGAISPAEINTKGRTLRHFLSDPTETKAATGVPGRGTEESKTNDVTGRVKQGHLGICIDMGRPGVGVWIRDAEKVAMALAQAGLNFEEASPLTAILKDRRTGEIIDEMRNERLLSIIVEGTVPEADFPKVIAALRVVEKEIDTVFSLGVISRVDATGRAPFLTQLDGLGLPMPMRGKVNTGLGRPFVND
;
A
#
# COMPACT_ATOMS: atom_id res chain seq x y z
N MET A 1 16.89 -3.14 -11.76
CA MET A 1 15.56 -2.89 -12.34
C MET A 1 15.58 -3.24 -13.81
N ALA A 2 14.42 -3.27 -14.48
CA ALA A 2 14.39 -3.65 -15.90
C ALA A 2 15.32 -2.77 -16.74
N ILE A 3 15.94 -3.37 -17.76
CA ILE A 3 16.90 -2.74 -18.66
C ILE A 3 16.35 -2.83 -20.09
N ILE A 4 16.60 -1.79 -20.89
CA ILE A 4 16.29 -1.79 -22.33
C ILE A 4 17.61 -1.82 -23.11
N ASN A 5 17.79 -2.84 -23.94
CA ASN A 5 18.90 -2.92 -24.89
C ASN A 5 18.62 -1.98 -26.10
N PRO A 6 19.42 -0.92 -26.30
CA PRO A 6 19.20 0.05 -27.38
C PRO A 6 19.42 -0.53 -28.78
N ASP A 7 20.25 -1.56 -28.94
CA ASP A 7 20.54 -2.19 -30.24
C ASP A 7 19.35 -2.98 -30.76
N LEU A 8 18.57 -3.59 -29.84
CA LEU A 8 17.35 -4.33 -30.17
C LEU A 8 16.12 -3.43 -30.24
N CYS A 9 16.15 -2.26 -29.59
CA CYS A 9 15.02 -1.35 -29.54
C CYS A 9 14.80 -0.67 -30.90
N ASN A 10 13.60 -0.82 -31.46
CA ASN A 10 13.19 -0.17 -32.72
C ASN A 10 12.31 1.08 -32.52
N GLY A 11 12.19 1.58 -31.29
CA GLY A 11 11.46 2.83 -31.02
C GLY A 11 9.94 2.78 -31.19
N CYS A 12 9.30 1.60 -31.17
CA CYS A 12 7.85 1.47 -31.41
C CYS A 12 6.92 2.06 -30.33
N LYS A 13 7.48 2.45 -29.18
CA LYS A 13 6.78 3.10 -28.03
C LYS A 13 5.73 2.25 -27.31
N VAL A 14 5.51 0.99 -27.68
CA VAL A 14 4.51 0.12 -27.03
C VAL A 14 4.75 0.00 -25.53
N CYS A 15 6.00 -0.14 -25.09
CA CYS A 15 6.35 -0.30 -23.68
C CYS A 15 5.95 0.88 -22.79
N LEU A 16 5.82 2.10 -23.35
CA LEU A 16 5.40 3.29 -22.60
C LEU A 16 3.99 3.10 -22.03
N MET A 17 3.08 2.49 -22.79
CA MET A 17 1.68 2.28 -22.37
C MET A 17 1.51 1.21 -21.29
N TYR A 18 2.50 0.33 -21.13
CA TYR A 18 2.45 -0.78 -20.16
C TYR A 18 3.09 -0.43 -18.82
N CYS A 19 3.85 0.66 -18.75
CA CYS A 19 4.48 1.07 -17.50
C CYS A 19 3.45 1.76 -16.60
N PRO A 20 3.04 1.18 -15.46
CA PRO A 20 2.00 1.76 -14.62
C PRO A 20 2.42 3.08 -13.96
N LEU A 21 3.72 3.34 -13.83
CA LEU A 21 4.26 4.59 -13.29
C LEU A 21 4.72 5.58 -14.38
N GLY A 22 4.60 5.22 -15.67
CA GLY A 22 5.06 6.09 -16.76
C GLY A 22 6.57 6.38 -16.77
N VAL A 23 7.40 5.53 -16.15
CA VAL A 23 8.85 5.75 -16.01
C VAL A 23 9.67 5.32 -17.24
N ILE A 24 9.02 4.77 -18.26
CA ILE A 24 9.65 4.49 -19.55
C ILE A 24 9.41 5.70 -20.46
N ARG A 25 10.48 6.28 -20.99
CA ARG A 25 10.43 7.44 -21.89
C ARG A 25 11.27 7.23 -23.13
N MET A 26 11.09 8.08 -24.13
CA MET A 26 11.98 8.10 -25.29
C MET A 26 13.17 9.02 -25.02
N ASP A 27 14.35 8.56 -25.43
CA ASP A 27 15.58 9.34 -25.55
C ASP A 27 16.07 9.21 -26.99
N GLY A 28 15.83 10.26 -27.78
CA GLY A 28 15.88 10.17 -29.25
C GLY A 28 14.94 9.08 -29.78
N GLU A 29 15.50 8.13 -30.53
CA GLU A 29 14.75 7.03 -31.16
C GLU A 29 14.63 5.78 -30.25
N LYS A 30 15.24 5.78 -29.07
CA LYS A 30 15.33 4.61 -28.18
C LYS A 30 14.53 4.82 -26.91
N ALA A 31 13.93 3.74 -26.42
CA ALA A 31 13.26 3.78 -25.12
C ALA A 31 14.30 3.62 -24.00
N VAL A 32 14.15 4.41 -22.94
CA VAL A 32 14.96 4.34 -21.72
C VAL A 32 14.04 4.26 -20.50
N ILE A 33 14.52 3.66 -19.43
CA ILE A 33 13.80 3.54 -18.16
C ILE A 33 14.46 4.47 -17.15
N ASP A 34 13.67 5.33 -16.53
CA ASP A 34 14.08 6.05 -15.32
C ASP A 34 14.27 5.03 -14.18
N GLN A 35 15.55 4.75 -13.89
CA GLN A 35 15.95 3.78 -12.89
C GLN A 35 15.72 4.28 -11.46
N GLU A 36 15.55 5.58 -11.22
CA GLU A 36 15.25 6.06 -9.87
C GLU A 36 13.80 5.76 -9.51
N ASN A 37 12.89 5.98 -10.46
CA ASN A 37 11.45 5.87 -10.23
C ASN A 37 10.86 4.49 -10.55
N CYS A 38 11.65 3.58 -11.13
CA CYS A 38 11.21 2.22 -11.43
C CYS A 38 11.06 1.37 -10.15
N VAL A 39 9.88 0.80 -9.96
CA VAL A 39 9.53 -0.01 -8.78
C VAL A 39 9.70 -1.52 -8.99
N GLU A 40 10.37 -1.94 -10.06
CA GLU A 40 10.60 -3.36 -10.37
C GLU A 40 9.33 -4.22 -10.43
N CYS A 41 8.19 -3.67 -10.87
CA CYS A 41 6.94 -4.44 -11.05
C CYS A 41 7.00 -5.47 -12.20
N TYR A 42 8.01 -5.37 -13.06
CA TYR A 42 8.28 -6.23 -14.22
C TYR A 42 7.13 -6.47 -15.20
N VAL A 43 6.07 -5.65 -15.18
CA VAL A 43 4.98 -5.72 -16.16
C VAL A 43 5.51 -5.62 -17.60
N CYS A 44 6.48 -4.74 -17.84
CA CYS A 44 7.07 -4.56 -19.17
C CYS A 44 7.85 -5.78 -19.67
N SER A 45 8.52 -6.54 -18.79
CA SER A 45 9.26 -7.75 -19.17
C SER A 45 8.40 -9.01 -19.11
N ARG A 46 7.65 -9.23 -18.02
CA ARG A 46 6.79 -10.40 -17.80
C ARG A 46 5.75 -10.57 -18.91
N ASN A 47 5.11 -9.48 -19.34
CA ASN A 47 4.10 -9.54 -20.39
C ASN A 47 4.70 -9.59 -21.81
N ARG A 48 6.04 -9.65 -21.94
CA ARG A 48 6.76 -9.70 -23.22
C ARG A 48 6.30 -8.62 -24.21
N VAL A 49 6.09 -7.40 -23.71
CA VAL A 49 5.48 -6.30 -24.50
C VAL A 49 6.38 -5.82 -25.64
N CYS A 50 7.69 -6.11 -25.57
CA CYS A 50 8.64 -5.81 -26.62
C CYS A 50 8.82 -7.00 -27.57
N ALA A 51 8.25 -6.92 -28.78
CA ALA A 51 8.40 -7.95 -29.81
C ALA A 51 9.85 -8.18 -30.26
N LYS A 52 10.76 -7.21 -30.03
CA LYS A 52 12.20 -7.33 -30.34
C LYS A 52 13.01 -7.95 -29.20
N GLY A 53 12.39 -8.27 -28.06
CA GLY A 53 13.11 -8.81 -26.89
C GLY A 53 14.10 -7.83 -26.26
N ALA A 54 13.91 -6.51 -26.46
CA ALA A 54 14.83 -5.51 -25.95
C ALA A 54 14.75 -5.27 -24.44
N ILE A 55 13.72 -5.78 -23.75
CA ILE A 55 13.48 -5.54 -22.32
C ILE A 55 13.80 -6.80 -21.52
N SER A 56 14.70 -6.68 -20.54
CA SER A 56 15.06 -7.77 -19.63
C SER A 56 14.95 -7.32 -18.17
N PRO A 57 14.57 -8.22 -17.23
CA PRO A 57 14.73 -7.95 -15.80
C PRO A 57 16.22 -7.92 -15.43
N ALA A 58 16.57 -7.19 -14.39
CA ALA A 58 17.90 -7.28 -13.80
C ALA A 58 17.84 -8.11 -12.51
N GLU A 59 18.99 -8.63 -12.10
CA GLU A 59 19.13 -9.36 -10.85
C GLU A 59 18.72 -8.50 -9.65
N ILE A 60 17.98 -9.09 -8.71
CA ILE A 60 17.60 -8.50 -7.42
C ILE A 60 18.54 -9.06 -6.37
N ASN A 61 19.36 -8.20 -5.77
CA ASN A 61 20.48 -8.59 -4.92
C ASN A 61 20.51 -7.89 -3.55
N THR A 62 19.50 -7.08 -3.22
CA THR A 62 19.37 -6.42 -1.92
C THR A 62 17.99 -6.69 -1.32
N LYS A 63 17.89 -6.68 0.01
CA LYS A 63 16.61 -6.87 0.72
C LYS A 63 15.58 -5.79 0.35
N GLY A 64 16.02 -4.54 0.23
CA GLY A 64 15.16 -3.43 -0.18
C GLY A 64 14.57 -3.63 -1.57
N ARG A 65 15.39 -4.07 -2.54
CA ARG A 65 14.91 -4.40 -3.89
C ARG A 65 14.00 -5.64 -3.91
N THR A 66 14.26 -6.63 -3.06
CA THR A 66 13.35 -7.77 -2.88
C THR A 66 11.98 -7.32 -2.39
N LEU A 67 11.94 -6.44 -1.38
CA LEU A 67 10.68 -5.86 -0.89
C LEU A 67 9.99 -5.03 -1.97
N ARG A 68 10.74 -4.18 -2.68
CA ARG A 68 10.27 -3.36 -3.80
C ARG A 68 9.56 -4.20 -4.83
N HIS A 69 10.21 -5.25 -5.32
CA HIS A 69 9.65 -6.16 -6.31
C HIS A 69 8.41 -6.85 -5.76
N PHE A 70 8.50 -7.44 -4.57
CA PHE A 70 7.39 -8.14 -3.91
C PHE A 70 6.13 -7.27 -3.78
N LEU A 71 6.25 -6.02 -3.32
CA LEU A 71 5.11 -5.13 -3.14
C LEU A 71 4.64 -4.46 -4.44
N SER A 72 5.41 -4.55 -5.52
CA SER A 72 5.07 -3.91 -6.79
C SER A 72 4.59 -4.88 -7.86
N ASP A 73 4.90 -6.16 -7.71
CA ASP A 73 4.48 -7.21 -8.61
C ASP A 73 3.29 -8.00 -8.05
N PRO A 74 2.09 -7.91 -8.66
CA PRO A 74 0.93 -8.66 -8.19
C PRO A 74 1.05 -10.19 -8.35
N THR A 75 2.03 -10.70 -9.09
CA THR A 75 2.24 -12.16 -9.24
C THR A 75 3.14 -12.75 -8.17
N GLU A 76 3.80 -11.92 -7.37
CA GLU A 76 4.65 -12.37 -6.28
C GLU A 76 3.80 -12.87 -5.11
N THR A 77 4.16 -14.03 -4.56
CA THR A 77 3.51 -14.65 -3.41
C THR A 77 4.57 -15.08 -2.41
N LYS A 78 4.40 -14.76 -1.12
CA LYS A 78 5.38 -15.13 -0.09
C LYS A 78 5.22 -16.60 0.28
N ALA A 79 6.32 -17.36 0.20
CA ALA A 79 6.46 -18.66 0.88
C ALA A 79 6.55 -18.54 2.42
N ALA A 80 6.81 -17.33 2.96
CA ALA A 80 7.09 -17.11 4.39
C ALA A 80 5.93 -16.54 5.22
N THR A 81 4.90 -15.94 4.61
CA THR A 81 3.71 -15.40 5.34
C THR A 81 2.41 -16.07 4.95
N GLY A 82 2.37 -16.88 3.89
CA GLY A 82 1.15 -17.57 3.44
C GLY A 82 0.06 -16.66 2.87
N VAL A 83 0.23 -15.34 2.90
CA VAL A 83 -0.76 -14.36 2.42
C VAL A 83 -0.19 -13.58 1.21
N PRO A 84 -0.85 -13.63 0.04
CA PRO A 84 -0.50 -12.79 -1.11
C PRO A 84 -1.00 -11.35 -0.92
N GLY A 85 -0.18 -10.35 -1.27
CA GLY A 85 -0.66 -8.97 -1.41
C GLY A 85 0.25 -7.86 -0.90
N ARG A 86 -0.25 -6.62 -1.06
CA ARG A 86 0.41 -5.36 -0.69
C ARG A 86 -0.04 -4.80 0.67
N GLY A 87 -0.86 -5.59 1.34
CA GLY A 87 -1.47 -5.43 2.65
C GLY A 87 -2.12 -6.76 3.00
N THR A 88 -2.82 -6.80 4.13
CA THR A 88 -3.48 -8.02 4.60
C THR A 88 -4.79 -8.31 3.83
N GLU A 89 -5.13 -9.59 3.66
CA GLU A 89 -6.46 -10.04 3.26
C GLU A 89 -7.52 -9.74 4.35
N GLU A 90 -7.06 -9.54 5.58
CA GLU A 90 -7.84 -9.77 6.78
C GLU A 90 -8.75 -8.62 7.23
N SER A 91 -8.45 -7.36 6.88
CA SER A 91 -9.39 -6.25 7.07
C SER A 91 -10.67 -6.40 6.23
N LYS A 92 -10.58 -7.17 5.13
CA LYS A 92 -11.69 -7.42 4.19
C LYS A 92 -12.50 -8.68 4.53
N THR A 93 -12.04 -9.47 5.49
CA THR A 93 -12.64 -10.75 5.92
C THR A 93 -12.87 -10.75 7.44
N ASN A 94 -13.21 -9.59 8.02
CA ASN A 94 -13.37 -9.44 9.46
C ASN A 94 -14.47 -10.35 10.06
N ASP A 95 -15.42 -10.82 9.25
CA ASP A 95 -16.41 -11.83 9.64
C ASP A 95 -15.84 -13.25 9.80
N VAL A 96 -14.61 -13.47 9.35
CA VAL A 96 -13.81 -14.69 9.59
C VAL A 96 -12.70 -14.41 10.59
N THR A 97 -12.02 -13.26 10.48
CA THR A 97 -10.80 -13.02 11.27
C THR A 97 -11.08 -12.42 12.65
N GLY A 98 -12.15 -11.63 12.81
CA GLY A 98 -12.49 -10.96 14.07
C GLY A 98 -11.45 -9.93 14.54
N ARG A 99 -10.58 -9.44 13.65
CA ARG A 99 -9.46 -8.54 14.00
C ARG A 99 -9.91 -7.18 14.51
N VAL A 100 -10.97 -6.62 13.92
CA VAL A 100 -11.58 -5.37 14.37
C VAL A 100 -12.69 -5.72 15.36
N LYS A 101 -12.41 -5.48 16.64
CA LYS A 101 -13.34 -5.72 17.77
C LYS A 101 -14.41 -4.63 17.88
N GLN A 102 -15.46 -4.90 18.64
CA GLN A 102 -16.44 -3.86 18.98
C GLN A 102 -15.76 -2.70 19.74
N GLY A 103 -16.20 -1.47 19.46
CA GLY A 103 -15.59 -0.25 20.03
C GLY A 103 -14.22 0.13 19.46
N HIS A 104 -13.72 -0.62 18.47
CA HIS A 104 -12.50 -0.31 17.73
C HIS A 104 -12.80 -0.11 16.25
N LEU A 105 -11.92 0.63 15.59
CA LEU A 105 -11.91 0.79 14.15
C LEU A 105 -10.62 0.19 13.57
N GLY A 106 -10.75 -0.49 12.43
CA GLY A 106 -9.62 -0.76 11.57
C GLY A 106 -9.34 0.45 10.69
N ILE A 107 -8.07 0.85 10.62
CA ILE A 107 -7.59 1.95 9.79
C ILE A 107 -6.68 1.36 8.73
N CYS A 108 -6.92 1.70 7.46
CA CYS A 108 -6.05 1.34 6.34
C CYS A 108 -5.75 2.58 5.51
N ILE A 109 -4.48 2.97 5.42
CA ILE A 109 -4.03 4.08 4.57
C ILE A 109 -3.33 3.48 3.35
N ASP A 110 -4.03 3.39 2.22
CA ASP A 110 -3.48 2.86 0.96
C ASP A 110 -2.76 3.98 0.20
N MET A 111 -1.43 3.87 0.09
CA MET A 111 -0.55 4.90 -0.47
C MET A 111 -0.02 4.51 -1.85
N GLY A 112 0.10 5.48 -2.76
CA GLY A 112 0.75 5.31 -4.08
C GLY A 112 -0.17 4.91 -5.25
N ARG A 113 -1.44 4.59 -4.99
CA ARG A 113 -2.44 4.32 -6.05
C ARG A 113 -2.97 5.62 -6.69
N PRO A 114 -3.46 5.59 -7.95
CA PRO A 114 -3.63 4.44 -8.86
C PRO A 114 -2.40 4.14 -9.75
N GLY A 115 -1.19 4.52 -9.33
CA GLY A 115 0.03 4.34 -10.13
C GLY A 115 1.06 5.45 -9.95
N VAL A 116 0.87 6.36 -8.99
CA VAL A 116 1.84 7.41 -8.67
C VAL A 116 3.06 6.86 -7.92
N GLY A 117 2.91 5.72 -7.24
CA GLY A 117 3.95 5.12 -6.41
C GLY A 117 4.17 5.87 -5.10
N VAL A 118 5.00 5.31 -4.24
CA VAL A 118 5.28 5.84 -2.91
C VAL A 118 6.71 5.53 -2.51
N TRP A 119 7.42 6.52 -1.97
CA TRP A 119 8.69 6.27 -1.28
C TRP A 119 8.43 5.78 0.13
N ILE A 120 9.21 4.80 0.60
CA ILE A 120 9.06 4.28 1.96
C ILE A 120 9.24 5.37 3.02
N ARG A 121 10.11 6.37 2.80
CA ARG A 121 10.23 7.55 3.67
C ARG A 121 8.94 8.37 3.82
N ASP A 122 8.06 8.39 2.81
CA ASP A 122 6.76 9.06 2.94
C ASP A 122 5.74 8.17 3.66
N ALA A 123 5.80 6.85 3.46
CA ALA A 123 5.03 5.90 4.26
C ALA A 123 5.45 5.91 5.74
N GLU A 124 6.73 6.12 6.04
CA GLU A 124 7.25 6.30 7.41
C GLU A 124 6.60 7.49 8.10
N LYS A 125 6.52 8.66 7.44
CA LYS A 125 5.86 9.84 8.02
C LYS A 125 4.42 9.55 8.42
N VAL A 126 3.68 8.86 7.55
CA VAL A 126 2.29 8.45 7.83
C VAL A 126 2.24 7.44 8.97
N ALA A 127 3.13 6.45 8.99
CA ALA A 127 3.22 5.47 10.08
C ALA A 127 3.50 6.14 11.42
N MET A 128 4.48 7.06 11.48
CA MET A 128 4.82 7.80 12.69
C MET A 128 3.66 8.68 13.19
N ALA A 129 2.98 9.37 12.28
CA ALA A 129 1.81 10.20 12.61
C ALA A 129 0.67 9.34 13.20
N LEU A 130 0.42 8.16 12.62
CA LEU A 130 -0.61 7.25 13.12
C LEU A 130 -0.22 6.59 14.45
N ALA A 131 1.05 6.24 14.64
CA ALA A 131 1.55 5.72 15.91
C ALA A 131 1.32 6.72 17.05
N GLN A 132 1.62 8.00 16.81
CA GLN A 132 1.34 9.09 17.75
C GLN A 132 -0.17 9.30 18.00
N ALA A 133 -1.00 9.02 17.00
CA ALA A 133 -2.46 9.03 17.13
C ALA A 133 -3.03 7.79 17.85
N GLY A 134 -2.20 6.83 18.23
CA GLY A 134 -2.59 5.63 18.99
C GLY A 134 -2.87 4.39 18.13
N LEU A 135 -2.44 4.37 16.87
CA LEU A 135 -2.59 3.19 16.00
C LEU A 135 -1.78 2.02 16.55
N ASN A 136 -2.47 0.90 16.78
CA ASN A 136 -1.83 -0.39 16.97
C ASN A 136 -1.65 -1.07 15.60
N PHE A 137 -0.40 -1.13 15.12
CA PHE A 137 -0.09 -1.69 13.80
C PHE A 137 -0.50 -3.16 13.67
N GLU A 138 -1.03 -3.52 12.51
CA GLU A 138 -1.36 -4.90 12.15
C GLU A 138 -0.09 -5.73 12.00
N GLU A 139 0.05 -6.79 12.80
CA GLU A 139 1.27 -7.60 12.88
C GLU A 139 1.61 -8.30 11.56
N ALA A 140 0.59 -8.72 10.82
CA ALA A 140 0.75 -9.42 9.55
C ALA A 140 1.04 -8.46 8.37
N SER A 141 1.00 -7.14 8.58
CA SER A 141 1.16 -6.18 7.48
C SER A 141 2.61 -6.13 6.96
N PRO A 142 2.83 -6.00 5.64
CA PRO A 142 4.17 -5.84 5.09
C PRO A 142 4.93 -4.63 5.62
N LEU A 143 4.24 -3.53 5.92
CA LEU A 143 4.85 -2.34 6.51
C LEU A 143 5.34 -2.64 7.94
N THR A 144 4.53 -3.32 8.75
CA THR A 144 4.88 -3.65 10.14
C THR A 144 6.13 -4.51 10.21
N ALA A 145 6.34 -5.38 9.22
CA ALA A 145 7.53 -6.24 9.12
C ALA A 145 8.85 -5.47 8.90
N ILE A 146 8.79 -4.19 8.50
CA ILE A 146 9.97 -3.33 8.30
C ILE A 146 10.05 -2.17 9.30
N LEU A 147 9.18 -2.13 10.31
CA LEU A 147 9.28 -1.19 11.40
C LEU A 147 10.45 -1.58 12.31
N LYS A 148 11.27 -0.59 12.66
CA LYS A 148 12.29 -0.68 13.69
C LYS A 148 11.66 -0.70 15.08
N ASP A 149 10.65 0.15 15.29
CA ASP A 149 9.83 0.15 16.51
C ASP A 149 8.37 0.43 16.14
N ARG A 150 7.49 -0.51 16.49
CA ARG A 150 6.05 -0.42 16.25
C ARG A 150 5.39 0.70 17.04
N ARG A 151 5.98 1.14 18.16
CA ARG A 151 5.43 2.22 18.99
C ARG A 151 5.65 3.59 18.38
N THR A 152 6.71 3.73 17.58
CA THR A 152 7.08 5.01 16.97
C THR A 152 6.67 5.09 15.51
N GLY A 153 6.51 3.95 14.83
CA GLY A 153 6.30 3.91 13.38
C GLY A 153 7.59 4.15 12.57
N GLU A 154 8.75 4.18 13.21
CA GLU A 154 10.05 4.33 12.54
C GLU A 154 10.38 3.08 11.71
N ILE A 155 10.77 3.27 10.45
CA ILE A 155 11.16 2.21 9.52
C ILE A 155 12.68 2.01 9.58
N ILE A 156 13.14 0.77 9.37
CA ILE A 156 14.58 0.46 9.30
C ILE A 156 15.28 1.24 8.16
N ASP A 157 16.47 1.77 8.45
CA ASP A 157 17.18 2.70 7.55
C ASP A 157 17.40 2.13 6.14
N GLU A 158 17.69 0.82 6.04
CA GLU A 158 17.94 0.14 4.76
C GLU A 158 16.74 0.12 3.80
N MET A 159 15.52 0.38 4.29
CA MET A 159 14.29 0.38 3.49
C MET A 159 13.84 1.77 3.06
N ARG A 160 14.25 2.85 3.75
CA ARG A 160 13.67 4.21 3.57
C ARG A 160 13.74 4.75 2.13
N ASN A 161 14.81 4.42 1.42
CA ASN A 161 15.06 4.88 0.05
C ASN A 161 14.56 3.90 -1.04
N GLU A 162 13.68 2.96 -0.68
CA GLU A 162 12.98 2.15 -1.66
C GLU A 162 11.70 2.85 -2.14
N ARG A 163 11.41 2.74 -3.43
CA ARG A 163 10.15 3.21 -4.04
C ARG A 163 9.28 2.02 -4.38
N LEU A 164 8.03 2.04 -3.95
CA LEU A 164 7.04 0.97 -4.14
C LEU A 164 5.93 1.43 -5.08
N LEU A 165 5.26 0.48 -5.73
CA LEU A 165 4.03 0.81 -6.47
C LEU A 165 2.91 1.25 -5.53
N SER A 166 2.76 0.57 -4.39
CA SER A 166 1.84 0.96 -3.32
C SER A 166 2.17 0.20 -2.03
N ILE A 167 1.81 0.76 -0.90
CA ILE A 167 1.89 0.11 0.42
C ILE A 167 0.71 0.57 1.28
N ILE A 168 0.27 -0.29 2.19
CA ILE A 168 -0.79 0.04 3.15
C ILE A 168 -0.18 0.22 4.54
N VAL A 169 -0.47 1.35 5.17
CA VAL A 169 -0.27 1.53 6.62
C VAL A 169 -1.57 1.15 7.32
N GLU A 170 -1.56 0.07 8.08
CA GLU A 170 -2.80 -0.48 8.66
C GLU A 170 -2.65 -0.96 10.10
N GLY A 171 -3.78 -0.92 10.82
CA GLY A 171 -3.86 -1.27 12.22
C GLY A 171 -5.23 -0.98 12.80
N THR A 172 -5.34 -0.98 14.13
CA THR A 172 -6.58 -0.68 14.85
C THR A 172 -6.40 0.47 15.83
N VAL A 173 -7.49 1.19 16.09
CA VAL A 173 -7.60 2.23 17.13
C VAL A 173 -8.91 2.06 17.89
N PRO A 174 -9.00 2.52 19.15
CA PRO A 174 -10.29 2.77 19.79
C PRO A 174 -11.12 3.73 18.94
N GLU A 175 -12.44 3.49 18.82
CA GLU A 175 -13.32 4.35 18.02
C GLU A 175 -13.29 5.83 18.50
N ALA A 176 -13.11 6.04 19.81
CA ALA A 176 -12.99 7.37 20.39
C ALA A 176 -11.75 8.15 19.93
N ASP A 177 -10.71 7.46 19.44
CA ASP A 177 -9.48 8.07 18.96
C ASP A 177 -9.50 8.39 17.46
N PHE A 178 -10.59 8.05 16.74
CA PHE A 178 -10.73 8.36 15.32
C PHE A 178 -10.52 9.84 14.97
N PRO A 179 -11.00 10.82 15.75
CA PRO A 179 -10.68 12.23 15.53
C PRO A 179 -9.17 12.54 15.55
N LYS A 180 -8.39 11.86 16.41
CA LYS A 180 -6.92 12.03 16.47
C LYS A 180 -6.26 11.50 15.21
N VAL A 181 -6.73 10.37 14.68
CA VAL A 181 -6.28 9.81 13.40
C VAL A 181 -6.50 10.81 12.27
N ILE A 182 -7.71 11.38 12.16
CA ILE A 182 -8.01 12.38 11.11
C ILE A 182 -7.16 13.64 11.26
N ALA A 183 -6.95 14.12 12.49
CA ALA A 183 -6.07 15.27 12.74
C ALA A 183 -4.63 14.98 12.30
N ALA A 184 -4.09 13.81 12.63
CA ALA A 184 -2.75 13.39 12.22
C ALA A 184 -2.64 13.28 10.68
N LEU A 185 -3.64 12.68 10.02
CA LEU A 185 -3.67 12.54 8.56
C LEU A 185 -3.69 13.89 7.84
N ARG A 186 -4.43 14.88 8.35
CA ARG A 186 -4.49 16.25 7.79
C ARG A 186 -3.18 17.04 7.92
N VAL A 187 -2.34 16.68 8.87
CA VAL A 187 -1.00 17.25 9.01
C VAL A 187 -0.07 16.58 8.00
N VAL A 188 0.03 15.25 8.07
CA VAL A 188 1.01 14.49 7.29
C VAL A 188 0.71 14.48 5.79
N GLU A 189 -0.55 14.67 5.36
CA GLU A 189 -0.90 14.79 3.93
C GLU A 189 -0.17 15.95 3.23
N LYS A 190 0.30 16.95 4.00
CA LYS A 190 1.04 18.12 3.49
C LYS A 190 2.55 17.90 3.48
N GLU A 191 3.02 16.79 4.03
CA GLU A 191 4.45 16.50 4.25
C GLU A 191 4.97 15.35 3.38
N ILE A 192 4.09 14.72 2.59
CA ILE A 192 4.40 13.57 1.73
C ILE A 192 4.36 13.96 0.25
N ASP A 193 5.18 13.28 -0.56
CA ASP A 193 5.16 13.40 -2.03
C ASP A 193 4.52 12.15 -2.67
N THR A 194 3.28 11.89 -2.28
CA THR A 194 2.42 10.83 -2.84
C THR A 194 0.97 11.12 -2.48
N VAL A 195 0.05 10.26 -2.89
CA VAL A 195 -1.35 10.29 -2.46
C VAL A 195 -1.65 9.09 -1.57
N PHE A 196 -2.67 9.24 -0.73
CA PHE A 196 -3.24 8.11 -0.01
C PHE A 196 -4.77 8.16 0.00
N SER A 197 -5.37 7.01 0.31
CA SER A 197 -6.79 6.89 0.61
C SER A 197 -7.00 6.27 1.99
N LEU A 198 -7.96 6.82 2.74
CA LEU A 198 -8.37 6.32 4.04
C LEU A 198 -9.48 5.27 3.86
N GLY A 199 -9.21 4.05 4.31
CA GLY A 199 -10.18 3.00 4.57
C GLY A 199 -10.47 2.91 6.07
N VAL A 200 -11.76 2.82 6.42
CA VAL A 200 -12.21 2.57 7.80
C VAL A 200 -13.02 1.29 7.83
N ILE A 201 -12.64 0.38 8.71
CA ILE A 201 -13.34 -0.87 8.98
C ILE A 201 -14.04 -0.72 10.32
N SER A 202 -15.34 -0.93 10.34
CA SER A 202 -16.18 -0.81 11.53
C SER A 202 -17.11 -2.00 11.62
N ARG A 203 -17.36 -2.46 12.84
CA ARG A 203 -18.46 -3.39 13.12
C ARG A 203 -19.73 -2.59 13.37
N VAL A 204 -20.83 -3.08 12.79
CA VAL A 204 -22.16 -2.56 13.11
C VAL A 204 -22.57 -2.97 14.52
N ASP A 205 -23.34 -2.11 15.17
CA ASP A 205 -23.98 -2.39 16.44
C ASP A 205 -25.17 -3.35 16.30
N ALA A 206 -25.82 -3.67 17.42
CA ALA A 206 -27.00 -4.56 17.44
C ALA A 206 -28.20 -4.02 16.63
N THR A 207 -28.20 -2.74 16.26
CA THR A 207 -29.23 -2.11 15.40
C THR A 207 -28.82 -2.07 13.93
N GLY A 208 -27.65 -2.63 13.58
CA GLY A 208 -27.11 -2.62 12.23
C GLY A 208 -26.48 -1.29 11.82
N ARG A 209 -26.22 -0.37 12.76
CA ARG A 209 -25.61 0.93 12.50
C ARG A 209 -24.12 0.91 12.81
N ALA A 210 -23.32 1.67 12.06
CA ALA A 210 -21.91 1.86 12.35
C ALA A 210 -21.72 3.18 13.10
N PRO A 211 -21.45 3.16 14.42
CA PRO A 211 -21.48 4.38 15.25
C PRO A 211 -20.51 5.47 14.80
N PHE A 212 -19.32 5.09 14.31
CA PHE A 212 -18.32 6.04 13.80
C PHE A 212 -18.82 6.97 12.69
N LEU A 213 -19.84 6.55 11.91
CA LEU A 213 -20.40 7.37 10.85
C LEU A 213 -20.98 8.69 11.36
N THR A 214 -21.43 8.71 12.62
CA THR A 214 -21.95 9.93 13.27
C THR A 214 -20.87 10.98 13.53
N GLN A 215 -19.59 10.58 13.54
CA GLN A 215 -18.46 11.48 13.79
C GLN A 215 -18.02 12.23 12.51
N LEU A 216 -18.40 11.74 11.32
CA LEU A 216 -17.86 12.22 10.04
C LEU A 216 -18.15 13.70 9.78
N ASP A 217 -19.38 14.16 10.03
CA ASP A 217 -19.78 15.54 9.79
C ASP A 217 -18.98 16.53 10.65
N GLY A 218 -18.83 16.22 11.95
CA GLY A 218 -18.00 17.01 12.87
C GLY A 218 -16.51 17.01 12.51
N LEU A 219 -16.05 16.01 11.76
CA LEU A 219 -14.69 15.92 11.23
C LEU A 219 -14.58 16.54 9.83
N GLY A 220 -15.67 17.01 9.22
CA GLY A 220 -15.70 17.53 7.85
C GLY A 220 -15.39 16.45 6.79
N LEU A 221 -15.75 15.20 7.07
CA LEU A 221 -15.60 14.07 6.15
C LEU A 221 -16.96 13.76 5.49
N PRO A 222 -16.99 13.52 4.18
CA PRO A 222 -18.23 13.16 3.50
C PRO A 222 -18.71 11.76 3.92
N MET A 223 -20.03 11.58 3.97
CA MET A 223 -20.63 10.27 4.18
C MET A 223 -20.24 9.32 3.03
N PRO A 224 -19.71 8.12 3.30
CA PRO A 224 -19.37 7.17 2.25
C PRO A 224 -20.63 6.64 1.56
N MET A 225 -20.66 6.71 0.23
CA MET A 225 -21.76 6.18 -0.59
C MET A 225 -21.58 4.72 -1.00
N ARG A 226 -20.40 4.16 -0.76
CA ARG A 226 -20.01 2.79 -1.14
C ARG A 226 -19.15 2.19 -0.05
N GLY A 227 -19.31 0.89 0.16
CA GLY A 227 -18.53 0.13 1.11
C GLY A 227 -18.59 -1.35 0.79
N LYS A 228 -17.61 -2.10 1.30
CA LYS A 228 -17.69 -3.56 1.36
C LYS A 228 -18.36 -3.93 2.68
N VAL A 229 -19.40 -4.75 2.60
CA VAL A 229 -20.11 -5.26 3.78
C VAL A 229 -19.84 -6.75 3.91
N ASN A 230 -19.29 -7.14 5.05
CA ASN A 230 -19.22 -8.55 5.43
C ASN A 230 -20.58 -8.96 5.98
N THR A 231 -21.19 -9.99 5.39
CA THR A 231 -22.56 -10.43 5.73
C THR A 231 -22.62 -11.30 6.99
N GLY A 232 -21.48 -11.60 7.61
CA GLY A 232 -21.40 -12.39 8.85
C GLY A 232 -21.44 -13.90 8.64
N LEU A 233 -21.38 -14.38 7.39
CA LEU A 233 -21.39 -15.81 7.07
C LEU A 233 -20.07 -16.52 7.42
N GLY A 234 -18.98 -15.76 7.58
CA GLY A 234 -17.64 -16.27 7.85
C GLY A 234 -17.44 -16.94 9.22
N ARG A 235 -18.25 -16.57 10.23
CA ARG A 235 -18.13 -16.97 11.65
C ARG A 235 -16.71 -16.73 12.22
N PRO A 236 -16.48 -15.65 12.99
CA PRO A 236 -15.13 -15.22 13.30
C PRO A 236 -14.39 -16.21 14.21
N PHE A 237 -13.09 -16.37 13.97
CA PHE A 237 -12.19 -17.18 14.81
C PHE A 237 -11.93 -16.55 16.18
N VAL A 238 -12.03 -15.23 16.28
CA VAL A 238 -11.83 -14.45 17.50
C VAL A 238 -13.12 -13.70 17.81
N ASN A 239 -13.64 -13.89 19.02
CA ASN A 239 -14.77 -13.15 19.55
C ASN A 239 -14.29 -11.96 20.40
N ASP A 240 -15.23 -11.09 20.79
CA ASP A 240 -14.98 -9.88 21.56
C ASP A 240 -14.22 -10.13 22.88
#